data_AF-A0A7C5FHH3-F1
#
_entry.id   AF-A0A7C5FHH3-F1
#
_cell.length_a   1.000
_cell.length_b   1.000
_cell.length_c   1.000
_cell.angle_alpha   90.00
_cell.angle_beta   90.00
_cell.angle_gamma   90.00
#
_symmetry.space_group_name_H-M   'P 1'
#
loop_
_entity.id
_entity.type
_entity.pdbx_description
1 polymer ?
#
loop_
_entity_poly.entity_id
_entity_poly.type
_entity_poly.pdbx_seq_one_letter_code
_entity_poly.pdbx_strand_id
1 'polypeptide(L)'
;MKNELLDINPQTGEILVSGDKQEFEMIKHSKIKAVKLLKREDFVQINGTWEAKKDGLLKILSSLPLSYSWEVKSQQIDFNQGFALVNGILTLKIGSIHREAEGMGICERVEFTEKMKYSLHNMNAKAETRALKRAIDVLFGSVVNFYVMTYLERVV
;
A
#
# COMPACT_ATOMS: atom_id res chain seq x y z
N MET A 1 -7.73 -4.20 -32.49
CA MET A 1 -7.59 -3.29 -31.32
C MET A 1 -8.78 -3.54 -30.43
N LYS A 2 -8.57 -4.03 -29.19
CA LYS A 2 -9.65 -4.13 -28.19
C LYS A 2 -9.91 -2.70 -27.70
N ASN A 3 -11.14 -2.22 -27.80
CA ASN A 3 -11.52 -0.93 -27.23
C ASN A 3 -11.35 -0.99 -25.71
N GLU A 4 -10.33 -0.31 -25.19
CA GLU A 4 -10.16 -0.08 -23.76
C GLU A 4 -11.20 0.96 -23.31
N LEU A 5 -12.32 0.48 -22.77
CA LEU A 5 -13.26 1.33 -22.03
C LEU A 5 -12.64 1.60 -20.66
N LEU A 6 -12.00 2.77 -20.53
CA LEU A 6 -11.71 3.37 -19.23
C LEU A 6 -13.05 3.63 -18.53
N ASP A 7 -13.39 2.79 -17.55
CA ASP A 7 -14.56 3.00 -16.72
C ASP A 7 -14.10 3.58 -15.39
N ILE A 8 -14.63 4.75 -15.01
CA ILE A 8 -14.27 5.41 -13.75
C ILE A 8 -15.48 5.31 -12.85
N ASN A 9 -15.33 4.68 -11.69
CA ASN A 9 -16.38 4.69 -10.69
C ASN A 9 -16.58 6.14 -10.20
N PRO A 10 -17.71 6.79 -10.49
CA PRO A 10 -17.91 8.21 -10.20
C PRO A 10 -18.08 8.49 -8.69
N GLN A 11 -18.32 7.47 -7.88
CA GLN A 11 -18.48 7.59 -6.42
C GLN A 11 -17.16 7.40 -5.67
N THR A 12 -16.26 6.56 -6.20
CA THR A 12 -14.97 6.25 -5.56
C THR A 12 -13.76 6.87 -6.27
N GLY A 13 -13.95 7.45 -7.46
CA GLY A 13 -12.87 7.96 -8.31
C GLY A 13 -11.98 6.84 -8.87
N GLU A 14 -12.39 5.58 -8.74
CA GLU A 14 -11.55 4.44 -9.08
C GLU A 14 -11.53 4.19 -10.59
N ILE A 15 -10.32 4.10 -11.16
CA ILE A 15 -10.10 3.69 -12.55
C ILE A 15 -10.25 2.17 -12.63
N LEU A 16 -11.32 1.71 -13.29
CA LEU A 16 -11.59 0.32 -13.59
C LEU A 16 -10.95 0.01 -14.96
N VAL A 17 -10.01 -0.93 -14.95
CA VAL A 17 -9.33 -1.35 -16.17
C VAL A 17 -10.30 -2.18 -17.03
N SER A 18 -10.26 -1.96 -18.34
CA SER A 18 -11.00 -2.75 -19.34
C SER A 18 -10.49 -4.20 -19.37
N GLY A 19 -11.15 -5.06 -18.59
CA GLY A 19 -10.91 -6.50 -18.55
C GLY A 19 -12.15 -7.30 -18.98
N ASP A 20 -11.99 -8.61 -19.08
CA ASP A 20 -13.13 -9.55 -19.18
C ASP A 20 -14.06 -9.38 -17.95
N LYS A 21 -15.38 -9.51 -18.15
CA LYS A 21 -16.38 -9.46 -17.08
C LYS A 21 -16.05 -10.41 -15.91
N GLN A 22 -15.46 -11.57 -16.18
CA GLN A 22 -15.00 -12.49 -15.11
C GLN A 22 -13.86 -11.89 -14.30
N GLU A 23 -12.89 -11.25 -14.95
CA GLU A 23 -11.76 -10.60 -14.28
C GLU A 23 -12.22 -9.39 -13.44
N PHE A 24 -13.19 -8.64 -13.95
CA PHE A 24 -13.83 -7.56 -13.22
C PHE A 24 -14.49 -8.05 -11.92
N GLU A 25 -15.29 -9.12 -12.00
CA GLU A 25 -15.92 -9.72 -10.82
C GLU A 25 -14.87 -10.31 -9.86
N MET A 26 -13.77 -10.87 -10.36
CA MET A 26 -12.65 -11.30 -9.51
C MET A 26 -11.99 -10.16 -8.75
N ILE A 27 -11.75 -9.01 -9.39
CA ILE A 27 -11.21 -7.81 -8.74
C ILE A 27 -12.19 -7.32 -7.67
N LYS A 28 -13.47 -7.21 -8.01
CA LYS A 28 -14.52 -6.77 -7.10
C LYS A 28 -14.63 -7.68 -5.87
N HIS A 29 -14.66 -9.00 -6.09
CA HIS A 29 -14.67 -9.97 -4.99
C HIS A 29 -13.41 -9.88 -4.13
N SER A 30 -12.24 -9.70 -4.75
CA SER A 30 -10.97 -9.54 -4.02
C SER A 30 -11.00 -8.29 -3.13
N LYS A 31 -11.51 -7.16 -3.62
CA LYS A 31 -11.70 -5.94 -2.83
C LYS A 31 -12.67 -6.13 -1.67
N ILE A 32 -13.82 -6.79 -1.91
CA ILE A 32 -14.79 -7.09 -0.85
C ILE A 32 -14.15 -7.95 0.24
N LYS A 33 -13.38 -8.97 -0.14
CA LYS A 33 -12.65 -9.82 0.81
C LYS A 33 -11.61 -8.99 1.58
N ALA A 34 -10.86 -8.13 0.90
CA ALA A 34 -9.87 -7.25 1.51
C ALA A 34 -10.47 -6.34 2.59
N VAL A 35 -11.61 -5.70 2.30
CA VAL A 35 -12.33 -4.86 3.28
C VAL A 35 -12.72 -5.68 4.52
N LYS A 36 -13.18 -6.92 4.35
CA LYS A 36 -13.58 -7.80 5.47
C LYS A 36 -12.42 -8.28 6.32
N LEU A 37 -11.19 -8.25 5.80
CA LEU A 37 -10.00 -8.61 6.57
C LEU A 37 -9.59 -7.49 7.53
N LEU A 38 -9.81 -6.25 7.15
CA LEU A 38 -9.38 -5.09 7.91
C LEU A 38 -10.18 -4.91 9.19
N LYS A 39 -9.50 -4.48 10.25
CA LYS A 39 -10.06 -4.14 11.56
C LYS A 39 -9.70 -2.70 11.91
N ARG A 40 -10.42 -2.10 12.86
CA ARG A 40 -10.12 -0.73 13.33
C ARG A 40 -8.68 -0.61 13.85
N GLU A 41 -8.16 -1.65 14.48
CA GLU A 41 -6.79 -1.68 15.01
C GLU A 41 -5.71 -1.67 13.92
N ASP A 42 -6.07 -2.00 12.68
CA ASP A 42 -5.19 -1.94 11.51
C ASP A 42 -4.93 -0.48 11.05
N PHE A 43 -5.56 0.51 11.70
CA PHE A 43 -5.45 1.93 11.39
C PHE A 43 -5.01 2.76 12.59
N VAL A 44 -4.46 3.94 12.31
CA VAL A 44 -4.13 4.97 13.31
C VAL A 44 -4.53 6.33 12.74
N GLN A 45 -4.97 7.24 13.61
CA GLN A 45 -5.23 8.61 13.20
C GLN A 45 -3.97 9.46 13.44
N ILE A 46 -3.52 10.18 12.42
CA ILE A 46 -2.36 11.07 12.45
C ILE A 46 -2.83 12.43 11.97
N ASN A 47 -2.76 13.45 12.83
CA ASN A 47 -3.20 14.82 12.50
C ASN A 47 -4.61 14.91 11.89
N GLY A 48 -5.55 14.12 12.42
CA GLY A 48 -6.93 14.07 11.94
C GLY A 48 -7.18 13.10 10.78
N THR A 49 -6.14 12.65 10.07
CA THR A 49 -6.25 11.73 8.94
C THR A 49 -6.07 10.28 9.38
N TRP A 50 -6.95 9.39 8.92
CA TRP A 50 -6.79 7.95 9.15
C TRP A 50 -5.76 7.36 8.20
N GLU A 51 -4.80 6.65 8.77
CA GLU A 51 -3.67 6.03 8.08
C GLU A 51 -3.67 4.53 8.36
N ALA A 52 -3.56 3.72 7.30
CA ALA A 52 -3.37 2.29 7.46
C ALA A 52 -1.99 2.00 8.06
N LYS A 53 -1.92 1.09 9.03
CA LYS A 53 -0.66 0.59 9.58
C LYS A 53 -0.05 -0.42 8.60
N LYS A 54 1.25 -0.64 8.72
CA LYS A 54 2.00 -1.67 7.95
C LYS A 54 1.29 -3.03 8.01
N ASP A 55 0.90 -3.47 9.20
CA ASP A 55 0.31 -4.80 9.39
C ASP A 55 -1.05 -4.93 8.68
N GLY A 56 -1.87 -3.88 8.69
CA GLY A 56 -3.12 -3.84 7.93
C GLY A 56 -2.91 -3.97 6.42
N LEU A 57 -1.89 -3.28 5.90
CA LEU A 57 -1.54 -3.32 4.48
C LEU A 57 -0.97 -4.67 4.06
N LEU A 58 -0.06 -5.24 4.87
CA LEU A 58 0.47 -6.57 4.64
C LEU A 58 -0.61 -7.65 4.72
N LYS A 59 -1.60 -7.48 5.59
CA LYS A 59 -2.75 -8.39 5.69
C LYS A 59 -3.55 -8.43 4.40
N ILE A 60 -3.83 -7.28 3.78
CA ILE A 60 -4.46 -7.23 2.45
C ILE A 60 -3.57 -7.95 1.42
N LEU A 61 -2.30 -7.57 1.35
CA LEU A 61 -1.36 -8.07 0.34
C LEU A 61 -1.20 -9.60 0.40
N SER A 62 -1.12 -10.16 1.61
CA SER A 62 -0.85 -11.59 1.84
C SER A 62 -2.09 -12.49 1.81
N SER A 63 -3.29 -11.94 2.00
CA SER A 63 -4.51 -12.74 2.15
C SER A 63 -5.35 -12.84 0.87
N LEU A 64 -5.01 -12.07 -0.16
CA LEU A 64 -5.70 -12.10 -1.44
C LEU A 64 -5.07 -13.16 -2.36
N PRO A 65 -5.84 -13.78 -3.26
CA PRO A 65 -5.34 -14.77 -4.22
C PRO A 65 -4.61 -14.08 -5.37
N LEU A 66 -3.50 -13.42 -5.05
CA LEU A 66 -2.63 -12.68 -5.96
C LEU A 66 -1.18 -13.11 -5.76
N SER A 67 -0.35 -12.92 -6.78
CA SER A 67 1.10 -12.94 -6.60
C SER A 67 1.63 -11.52 -6.55
N TYR A 68 2.70 -11.30 -5.78
CA TYR A 68 3.37 -10.02 -5.73
C TYR A 68 4.89 -10.18 -5.69
N SER A 69 5.60 -9.16 -6.17
CA SER A 69 7.05 -9.02 -6.01
C SER A 69 7.39 -7.58 -5.65
N TRP A 70 8.34 -7.42 -4.73
CA TRP A 70 8.92 -6.13 -4.37
C TRP A 70 10.37 -6.09 -4.85
N GLU A 71 10.71 -5.05 -5.60
CA GLU A 71 12.06 -4.84 -6.12
C GLU A 71 12.57 -3.46 -5.70
N VAL A 72 13.68 -3.42 -4.96
CA VAL A 72 14.38 -2.17 -4.64
C VAL A 72 15.12 -1.70 -5.90
N LYS A 73 14.74 -0.53 -6.44
CA LYS A 73 15.32 0.04 -7.65
C LYS A 73 16.53 0.91 -7.37
N SER A 74 16.46 1.70 -6.31
CA SER A 74 17.58 2.53 -5.88
C SER A 74 17.57 2.72 -4.38
N GLN A 75 18.77 2.92 -3.85
CA GLN A 75 18.99 3.07 -2.43
C GLN A 75 20.14 4.06 -2.23
N GLN A 76 19.90 5.05 -1.39
CA GLN A 76 20.89 6.02 -0.97
C GLN A 76 20.98 5.95 0.56
N ILE A 77 22.16 5.61 1.08
CA ILE A 77 22.40 5.54 2.51
C ILE A 77 23.61 6.40 2.83
N ASP A 78 23.45 7.33 3.76
CA ASP A 78 24.57 8.02 4.39
C ASP A 78 24.45 7.84 5.90
N PHE A 79 25.30 6.96 6.45
CA PHE A 79 25.33 6.72 7.88
C PHE A 79 25.89 7.91 8.67
N ASN A 80 26.77 8.72 8.06
CA ASN A 80 27.37 9.88 8.72
C ASN A 80 26.37 11.02 8.82
N GLN A 81 25.63 11.29 7.75
CA GLN A 81 24.51 12.24 7.75
C GLN A 81 23.27 11.67 8.45
N GLY A 82 23.21 10.35 8.62
CA GLY A 82 22.15 9.67 9.34
C GLY A 82 20.84 9.61 8.55
N PHE A 83 20.90 9.34 7.24
CA PHE A 83 19.69 9.13 6.44
C PHE A 83 19.78 7.87 5.58
N ALA A 84 18.62 7.29 5.31
CA ALA A 84 18.42 6.30 4.25
C ALA A 84 17.20 6.68 3.41
N LEU A 85 17.35 6.57 2.09
CA LEU A 85 16.29 6.70 1.10
C LEU A 85 16.26 5.43 0.27
N VAL A 86 15.08 4.85 0.13
CA VAL A 86 14.83 3.63 -0.65
C VAL A 86 13.70 3.92 -1.64
N ASN A 87 13.93 3.61 -2.91
CA ASN A 87 12.90 3.54 -3.94
C ASN A 87 12.74 2.09 -4.40
N GLY A 88 11.51 1.65 -4.57
CA GLY A 88 11.22 0.32 -5.10
C GLY A 88 9.89 0.27 -5.85
N ILE A 89 9.70 -0.84 -6.55
CA ILE A 89 8.48 -1.13 -7.29
C ILE A 89 7.82 -2.35 -6.67
N LEU A 90 6.54 -2.21 -6.35
CA LEU A 90 5.66 -3.32 -6.04
C LEU A 90 4.88 -3.70 -7.29
N THR A 91 5.01 -4.95 -7.68
CA THR A 91 4.28 -5.54 -8.80
C THR A 91 3.26 -6.54 -8.26
N LEU A 92 2.02 -6.47 -8.73
CA LEU A 92 0.93 -7.38 -8.40
C LEU A 92 0.41 -8.06 -9.66
N LYS A 93 0.10 -9.35 -9.55
CA LYS A 93 -0.50 -10.14 -10.62
C LYS A 93 -1.71 -10.94 -10.13
N ILE A 94 -2.82 -10.81 -10.85
CA ILE A 94 -4.07 -11.56 -10.61
C ILE A 94 -4.55 -12.06 -11.97
N GLY A 95 -4.38 -13.36 -12.24
CA GLY A 95 -4.68 -13.91 -13.57
C GLY A 95 -3.85 -13.23 -14.65
N SER A 96 -4.50 -12.56 -15.61
CA SER A 96 -3.86 -11.79 -16.68
C SER A 96 -3.57 -10.33 -16.29
N ILE A 97 -4.16 -9.83 -15.21
CA ILE A 97 -4.02 -8.43 -14.78
C ILE A 97 -2.68 -8.24 -14.10
N HIS A 98 -1.99 -7.19 -14.51
CA HIS A 98 -0.72 -6.73 -13.97
C HIS A 98 -0.85 -5.29 -13.51
N ARG A 99 -0.45 -4.99 -12.27
CA ARG A 99 -0.40 -3.62 -11.75
C ARG A 99 0.90 -3.39 -11.04
N GLU A 100 1.42 -2.17 -11.17
CA GLU A 100 2.67 -1.75 -10.53
C GLU A 100 2.46 -0.42 -9.82
N ALA A 101 3.19 -0.24 -8.73
CA ALA A 101 3.30 1.04 -8.07
C ALA A 101 4.71 1.24 -7.53
N GLU A 102 5.21 2.46 -7.71
CA GLU A 102 6.43 2.92 -7.09
C GLU A 102 6.19 3.33 -5.64
N GLY A 103 7.16 3.05 -4.80
CA GLY A 103 7.20 3.47 -3.41
C GLY A 103 8.55 4.09 -3.09
N MET A 104 8.52 5.28 -2.49
CA MET A 104 9.69 5.93 -1.91
C MET A 104 9.57 5.94 -0.40
N GLY A 105 10.65 5.67 0.32
CA GLY A 105 10.70 5.74 1.77
C GLY A 105 12.00 6.38 2.25
N ILE A 106 11.88 7.29 3.21
CA ILE A 106 12.99 8.00 3.81
C ILE A 106 12.99 7.71 5.31
N CYS A 107 14.16 7.56 5.91
CA CYS A 107 14.36 7.40 7.34
C CYS A 107 15.55 8.26 7.78
N GLU A 108 15.35 9.08 8.80
CA GLU A 108 16.38 9.95 9.36
C GLU A 108 16.78 9.54 10.77
N ARG A 109 18.00 9.90 11.19
CA ARG A 109 18.56 9.59 12.49
C ARG A 109 17.73 10.16 13.65
N VAL A 110 17.08 11.30 13.44
CA VAL A 110 16.21 11.96 14.43
C VAL A 110 15.01 11.09 14.82
N GLU A 111 14.68 10.06 14.03
CA GLU A 111 13.55 9.16 14.26
C GLU A 111 13.88 7.97 15.18
N PHE A 112 15.12 7.91 15.68
CA PHE A 112 15.58 6.88 16.60
C PHE A 112 15.51 7.41 18.03
N THR A 113 15.12 6.51 18.93
CA THR A 113 14.91 6.82 20.35
C THR A 113 15.62 5.78 21.20
N GLU A 114 15.64 5.95 22.52
CA GLU A 114 16.19 4.92 23.43
C GLU A 114 15.52 3.54 23.25
N LYS A 115 14.25 3.52 22.83
CA LYS A 115 13.48 2.29 22.56
C LYS A 115 13.83 1.61 21.25
N MET A 116 14.41 2.34 20.29
CA MET A 116 14.82 1.80 19.00
C MET A 116 16.21 2.31 18.66
N LYS A 117 17.20 1.43 18.85
CA LYS A 117 18.61 1.78 18.65
C LYS A 117 18.87 2.22 17.21
N TYR A 118 19.62 3.31 17.09
CA TYR A 118 20.16 3.74 15.80
C TYR A 118 21.18 2.71 15.29
N SER A 119 20.93 2.20 14.09
CA SER A 119 21.84 1.30 13.37
C SER A 119 21.58 1.38 11.87
N LEU A 120 22.59 1.00 11.08
CA LEU A 120 22.46 0.94 9.62
C LEU A 120 21.29 0.05 9.19
N HIS A 121 21.16 -1.12 9.83
CA HIS A 121 20.07 -2.06 9.58
C HIS A 121 18.69 -1.45 9.86
N ASN A 122 18.51 -0.80 11.02
CA ASN A 122 17.20 -0.26 11.39
C ASN A 122 16.82 0.96 10.53
N MET A 123 17.80 1.79 10.16
CA MET A 123 17.60 2.94 9.27
C MET A 123 17.14 2.49 7.91
N ASN A 124 17.85 1.51 7.33
CA ASN A 124 17.47 0.95 6.04
C ASN A 124 16.10 0.25 6.09
N ALA A 125 15.88 -0.65 7.06
CA ALA A 125 14.65 -1.42 7.16
C ALA A 125 13.40 -0.52 7.34
N LYS A 126 13.54 0.60 8.05
CA LYS A 126 12.47 1.62 8.17
C LYS A 126 12.19 2.31 6.83
N ALA A 127 13.23 2.76 6.12
CA ALA A 127 13.08 3.40 4.82
C ALA A 127 12.41 2.45 3.81
N GLU A 128 12.89 1.21 3.71
CA GLU A 128 12.31 0.20 2.82
C GLU A 128 10.87 -0.16 3.20
N THR A 129 10.58 -0.35 4.50
CA THR A 129 9.22 -0.60 4.97
C THR A 129 8.27 0.54 4.57
N ARG A 130 8.71 1.81 4.62
CA ARG A 130 7.89 2.96 4.20
C ARG A 130 7.66 2.98 2.70
N ALA A 131 8.70 2.67 1.93
CA ALA A 131 8.61 2.56 0.48
C ALA A 131 7.56 1.51 0.10
N LEU A 132 7.68 0.30 0.65
CA LEU A 132 6.72 -0.78 0.42
C LEU A 132 5.31 -0.39 0.90
N LYS A 133 5.17 0.21 2.09
CA LYS A 133 3.87 0.68 2.61
C LYS A 133 3.17 1.57 1.59
N ARG A 134 3.87 2.58 1.08
CA ARG A 134 3.34 3.53 0.10
C ARG A 134 2.94 2.86 -1.21
N ALA A 135 3.73 1.91 -1.71
CA ALA A 135 3.37 1.17 -2.91
C ALA A 135 2.11 0.30 -2.72
N ILE A 136 1.95 -0.34 -1.55
CA ILE A 136 0.72 -1.09 -1.21
C ILE A 136 -0.48 -0.12 -1.12
N ASP A 137 -0.33 1.02 -0.45
CA ASP A 137 -1.38 2.04 -0.34
C ASP A 137 -1.83 2.55 -1.72
N VAL A 138 -0.92 2.74 -2.68
CA VAL A 138 -1.30 3.13 -4.05
C VAL A 138 -2.13 2.05 -4.74
N LEU A 139 -1.74 0.78 -4.59
CA LEU A 139 -2.41 -0.33 -5.29
C LEU A 139 -3.76 -0.70 -4.65
N PHE A 140 -3.87 -0.56 -3.33
CA PHE A 140 -5.06 -0.92 -2.55
C PHE A 140 -5.79 0.28 -1.93
N GLY A 141 -5.46 1.51 -2.33
CA GLY A 141 -6.01 2.73 -1.76
C GLY A 141 -7.53 2.79 -1.78
N SER A 142 -8.17 2.22 -2.82
CA SER A 142 -9.64 2.15 -2.88
C SER A 142 -10.25 1.28 -1.78
N VAL A 143 -9.58 0.18 -1.39
CA VAL A 143 -9.99 -0.68 -0.27
C VAL A 143 -9.80 0.06 1.05
N VAL A 144 -8.65 0.69 1.23
CA VAL A 144 -8.28 1.44 2.44
C VAL A 144 -9.26 2.60 2.66
N ASN A 145 -9.43 3.46 1.65
CA ASN A 145 -10.32 4.62 1.70
C ASN A 145 -11.77 4.21 1.92
N PHE A 146 -12.25 3.17 1.24
CA PHE A 146 -13.60 2.66 1.45
C PHE A 146 -13.81 2.22 2.91
N TYR A 147 -12.83 1.53 3.50
CA TYR A 147 -12.91 1.10 4.90
C TYR A 147 -12.98 2.31 5.85
N VAL A 148 -12.12 3.31 5.64
CA VAL A 148 -12.08 4.54 6.44
C VAL A 148 -13.44 5.25 6.42
N MET A 149 -13.94 5.57 5.22
CA MET A 149 -15.22 6.28 5.04
C MET A 149 -16.41 5.52 5.64
N THR A 150 -16.38 4.19 5.58
CA THR A 150 -17.52 3.35 5.98
C THR A 150 -17.52 3.04 7.47
N TYR A 151 -16.36 2.76 8.06
CA TYR A 151 -16.26 2.18 9.42
C TYR A 151 -15.53 3.08 10.42
N LEU A 152 -14.71 4.04 9.97
CA LEU A 152 -13.91 4.87 10.85
C LEU A 152 -14.44 6.30 10.97
N GLU A 153 -14.86 6.90 9.85
CA GLU A 153 -15.37 8.29 9.83
C GLU A 153 -16.86 8.41 10.22
N ARG A 154 -17.63 7.32 10.16
CA ARG A 154 -19.04 7.31 10.62
C ARG A 154 -19.22 7.34 12.15
N VAL A 155 -18.14 7.56 12.92
CA VAL A 155 -18.15 7.61 14.40
C VAL A 155 -17.96 9.04 14.91
N VAL A 156 -18.63 10.01 14.27
CA VAL A 156 -18.77 11.39 14.77
C VAL A 156 -20.23 11.65 15.08
#